data_AF-A0A8T6N775-F1
#
_entry.id   AF-A0A8T6N775-F1
#
_cell.length_a   1.000
_cell.length_b   1.000
_cell.length_c   1.000
_cell.angle_alpha   90.00
_cell.angle_beta   90.00
_cell.angle_gamma   90.00
#
_symmetry.space_group_name_H-M   'P 1'
#
loop_
_entity.id
_entity.type
_entity.pdbx_description
1 polymer ?
#
loop_
_entity_poly.entity_id
_entity_poly.type
_entity_poly.pdbx_seq_one_letter_code
_entity_poly.pdbx_strand_id
1 'polypeptide(L)' 'NLIAEVDDNGIKLYDGGWQSNTTKSRLNAILSEHGIAGEGVFQKDFQWFIRLYNGTEFFVTEFRSGMRLGPLANSDLMA' A
#
# COMPACT_ATOMS: atom_id res chain seq x y z
N ASN A 1 -13.20 11.10 0.50
CA ASN A 1 -12.45 9.90 0.92
C ASN A 1 -11.55 9.45 -0.21
N LEU A 2 -10.34 10.02 -0.26
CA LEU A 2 -9.30 9.58 -1.18
C LEU A 2 -8.67 8.31 -0.59
N ILE A 3 -8.44 7.29 -1.42
CA ILE A 3 -7.96 5.96 -0.99
C ILE A 3 -6.75 5.53 -1.81
N ALA A 4 -6.67 5.94 -3.08
CA ALA A 4 -5.43 5.91 -3.82
C ALA A 4 -5.38 7.01 -4.89
N GLU A 5 -4.17 7.40 -5.26
CA GLU A 5 -3.83 8.15 -6.46
C GLU A 5 -2.89 7.29 -7.29
N VAL A 6 -3.18 7.09 -8.56
CA VAL A 6 -2.30 6.38 -9.49
C VAL A 6 -1.76 7.41 -10.47
N ASP A 7 -0.43 7.50 -10.56
CA ASP A 7 0.30 8.34 -11.50
C ASP A 7 1.26 7.47 -12.34
N ASP A 8 1.86 8.05 -13.38
CA ASP A 8 2.81 7.33 -14.26
C ASP A 8 4.05 6.81 -13.52
N ASN A 9 4.31 7.33 -12.32
CA ASN A 9 5.45 7.04 -11.48
C ASN A 9 5.09 6.12 -10.29
N GLY A 10 3.83 5.68 -10.12
CA GLY A 10 3.43 4.86 -9.00
C GLY A 10 1.99 5.02 -8.49
N ILE A 11 1.73 4.40 -7.33
CA ILE A 11 0.46 4.40 -6.62
C ILE A 11 0.67 4.99 -5.23
N LYS A 12 -0.04 6.05 -4.87
CA LYS A 12 -0.07 6.58 -3.52
C LYS A 12 -1.32 6.10 -2.81
N LEU A 13 -1.17 5.43 -1.67
CA LEU A 13 -2.26 4.85 -0.90
C LEU A 13 -2.63 5.71 0.30
N TYR A 14 -3.93 5.85 0.55
CA TYR A 14 -4.48 6.62 1.67
C TYR A 14 -5.48 5.75 2.45
N ASP A 15 -5.51 5.89 3.77
CA ASP A 15 -6.45 5.18 4.65
C ASP A 15 -7.85 5.80 4.70
N GLY A 16 -8.11 6.84 3.90
CA GLY A 16 -9.39 7.53 3.83
C GLY A 16 -9.81 8.20 5.15
N GLY A 17 -8.87 8.44 6.06
CA GLY A 17 -9.10 9.08 7.36
C GLY A 17 -9.55 8.14 8.48
N TRP A 18 -9.90 6.88 8.17
CA TRP A 18 -10.22 5.86 9.18
C TRP A 18 -9.86 4.46 8.69
N GLN A 19 -9.05 3.75 9.47
CA GLN A 19 -8.61 2.39 9.18
C GLN A 19 -9.70 1.38 9.56
N SER A 20 -10.55 1.04 8.59
CA SER A 20 -11.65 0.06 8.73
C SER A 20 -11.47 -1.16 7.83
N ASN A 21 -12.18 -2.25 8.12
CA ASN A 21 -12.22 -3.40 7.20
C ASN A 21 -12.66 -3.02 5.78
N THR A 22 -13.53 -2.01 5.63
CA THR A 22 -13.94 -1.47 4.33
C THR A 22 -12.79 -0.77 3.61
N THR A 23 -11.96 -0.01 4.34
CA THR A 23 -10.74 0.63 3.81
C THR A 23 -9.76 -0.43 3.31
N LYS A 24 -9.54 -1.50 4.09
CA LYS A 24 -8.65 -2.62 3.73
C LYS A 24 -9.07 -3.29 2.42
N SER A 25 -10.37 -3.59 2.29
CA SER A 25 -10.91 -4.23 1.09
C SER A 25 -10.71 -3.35 -0.15
N ARG A 26 -10.92 -2.03 -0.02
CA ARG A 26 -10.71 -1.07 -1.12
C ARG A 26 -9.24 -0.94 -1.53
N LEU A 27 -8.32 -0.89 -0.56
CA LEU A 27 -6.88 -0.86 -0.83
C LEU A 27 -6.43 -2.15 -1.55
N ASN A 28 -6.88 -3.32 -1.09
CA ASN A 28 -6.55 -4.58 -1.74
C ASN A 28 -7.15 -4.71 -3.15
N ALA A 29 -8.35 -4.17 -3.40
CA ALA A 29 -8.91 -4.14 -4.74
C ALA A 29 -8.04 -3.31 -5.71
N ILE A 30 -7.53 -2.16 -5.25
CA ILE A 30 -6.64 -1.30 -6.05
C ILE A 30 -5.29 -2.00 -6.29
N LEU A 31 -4.71 -2.61 -5.25
CA LEU A 31 -3.46 -3.38 -5.37
C LEU A 31 -3.64 -4.62 -6.25
N SER A 32 -4.82 -5.23 -6.27
CA SER A 32 -5.10 -6.36 -7.15
C SER A 32 -5.21 -5.95 -8.62
N GLU A 33 -5.62 -4.72 -8.90
CA GLU A 33 -5.79 -4.20 -10.27
C GLU A 33 -4.50 -3.58 -10.83
N HIS A 34 -3.77 -2.85 -10.00
CA HIS A 34 -2.61 -2.05 -10.41
C HIS A 34 -1.28 -2.52 -9.82
N GLY A 35 -1.31 -3.37 -8.79
CA GLY A 35 -0.12 -3.90 -8.14
C GLY A 35 0.29 -5.28 -8.67
N ILE A 36 1.26 -5.89 -8.00
CA ILE A 36 1.76 -7.22 -8.32
C ILE A 36 0.96 -8.28 -7.57
N ALA A 37 0.71 -9.42 -8.20
CA ALA A 37 0.03 -10.55 -7.58
C ALA A 37 0.72 -10.95 -6.26
N GLY A 38 -0.01 -10.82 -5.15
CA GLY A 38 0.50 -11.09 -3.79
C GLY A 38 0.82 -9.85 -2.97
N GLU A 39 0.79 -8.65 -3.56
CA GLU A 39 0.77 -7.40 -2.81
C GLU A 39 -0.57 -7.20 -2.11
N GLY A 40 -0.55 -6.56 -0.94
CA GLY A 40 -1.77 -6.38 -0.18
C GLY A 40 -1.57 -5.78 1.20
N VAL A 41 -2.61 -5.11 1.67
CA VAL A 41 -2.74 -4.57 3.02
C VAL A 41 -3.47 -5.58 3.91
N PHE A 42 -2.91 -5.83 5.08
CA PHE A 42 -3.46 -6.71 6.09
C PHE A 42 -3.33 -6.10 7.49
N GLN A 43 -4.09 -6.65 8.44
CA GLN A 43 -4.05 -6.21 9.83
C GLN A 43 -3.55 -7.36 10.70
N LYS A 44 -2.65 -7.06 11.63
CA LYS A 44 -2.14 -7.98 12.64
C LYS A 44 -1.96 -7.22 13.95
N ASP A 45 -2.44 -7.77 15.07
CA ASP A 45 -2.33 -7.16 16.40
C ASP A 45 -2.82 -5.69 16.45
N PHE A 46 -3.97 -5.43 15.81
CA PHE A 46 -4.57 -4.10 15.62
C PHE A 46 -3.74 -3.09 14.80
N GLN A 47 -2.54 -3.49 14.34
CA GLN A 47 -1.69 -2.69 13.47
C GLN A 47 -1.86 -3.09 12.00
N TRP A 48 -1.67 -2.14 11.11
CA TRP A 48 -1.82 -2.33 9.67
C TRP A 48 -0.45 -2.47 9.02
N PHE A 49 -0.35 -3.46 8.15
CA PHE A 49 0.86 -3.78 7.42
C PHE A 49 0.53 -3.91 5.94
N ILE A 50 1.54 -3.68 5.11
CA ILE A 50 1.46 -3.85 3.67
C ILE A 50 2.60 -4.73 3.19
N ARG A 51 2.25 -5.72 2.38
CA ARG A 51 3.19 -6.59 1.68
C ARG A 51 3.40 -6.06 0.28
N LEU A 52 4.66 -5.85 -0.08
CA LEU A 52 5.08 -5.28 -1.36
C LEU A 52 6.17 -6.13 -2.00
N TYR A 53 6.29 -6.06 -3.32
CA TYR A 53 7.34 -6.72 -4.07
C TYR A 53 8.40 -5.71 -4.56
N ASN A 54 9.66 -5.91 -4.20
CA ASN A 54 10.75 -4.98 -4.56
C ASN A 54 11.45 -5.32 -5.88
N GLY A 55 10.92 -6.27 -6.66
CA GLY A 55 11.56 -6.80 -7.87
C GLY A 55 12.31 -8.12 -7.65
N THR A 56 12.70 -8.43 -6.42
CA THR A 56 13.44 -9.66 -6.05
C THR A 56 12.67 -10.52 -5.05
N GLU A 57 12.09 -9.89 -4.02
CA GLU A 57 11.39 -10.58 -2.96
C GLU A 57 10.20 -9.75 -2.42
N PHE A 58 9.34 -10.45 -1.67
CA PHE A 58 8.28 -9.79 -0.94
C PHE A 58 8.79 -9.36 0.44
N PHE A 59 8.51 -8.11 0.79
CA PHE A 59 8.77 -7.60 2.13
C PHE A 59 7.48 -7.03 2.73
N VAL A 60 7.47 -6.89 4.05
CA VAL A 60 6.34 -6.36 4.81
C VAL A 60 6.82 -5.13 5.57
N THR A 61 6.05 -4.05 5.49
CA THR A 61 6.28 -2.84 6.28
C THR A 61 4.96 -2.37 6.93
N GLU A 62 5.06 -1.48 7.89
CA GLU A 62 3.91 -0.80 8.47
C GLU A 62 3.21 0.04 7.40
N PHE A 63 1.89 -0.12 7.30
CA PHE A 63 1.10 0.70 6.40
C PHE A 63 0.88 2.08 7.02
N ARG A 64 1.19 3.14 6.26
CA ARG A 64 0.97 4.53 6.64
C ARG A 64 0.15 5.25 5.57
N SER A 65 -0.79 6.09 6.01
CA SER A 65 -1.57 6.90 5.08
C SER A 65 -0.65 7.87 4.33
N GLY A 66 -0.77 7.92 3.01
CA GLY A 66 0.09 8.72 2.13
C GLY A 66 1.33 7.99 1.62
N MET A 67 1.49 6.70 1.92
CA MET A 67 2.61 5.90 1.44
C MET A 67 2.57 5.77 -0.10
N ARG A 68 3.72 5.97 -0.75
CA ARG A 68 3.87 5.88 -2.20
C ARG A 68 4.55 4.57 -2.58
N LEU A 69 3.97 3.88 -3.55
CA LEU A 69 4.43 2.65 -4.17
C LEU A 69 4.86 2.99 -5.59
N GLY A 70 6.01 2.52 -6.07
CA GLY A 70 6.51 2.85 -7.40
C GLY A 70 7.88 2.21 -7.63
N PRO A 71 8.67 2.64 -8.63
CA PRO A 71 10.10 2.39 -8.63
C PRO A 71 10.68 3.13 -7.42
N LEU A 72 10.65 2.44 -6.27
CA LEU A 72 11.08 2.96 -5.00
C LEU A 72 12.59 3.22 -5.13
N ALA A 73 12.97 4.46 -5.39
CA ALA A 73 14.26 4.92 -4.91
C ALA A 73 14.22 4.70 -3.39
N ASN A 74 15.24 4.07 -2.81
CA ASN A 74 15.31 3.79 -1.36
C ASN A 74 15.03 5.02 -0.47
N SER A 75 15.13 6.24 -1.01
CA SER A 75 14.76 7.50 -0.36
C SER A 75 13.27 7.66 -0.05
N ASP A 76 12.36 7.07 -0.83
CA ASP A 76 10.91 7.20 -0.66
C ASP A 76 10.32 6.22 0.39
N LEU A 77 11.12 5.23 0.81
CA LEU A 77 10.76 4.27 1.85
C LEU A 77 11.04 4.78 3.29
N MET A 78 11.67 5.96 3.43
CA MET A 78 12.24 6.44 4.70
C MET A 78 11.58 7.74 5.23
N ALA A 79 10.46 8.17 4.65
CA ALA A 79 9.76 9.40 5.07
C ALA A 79 8.68 9.13 6.15
#